data_AF-A0A941E643-F1
#
_entry.id   AF-A0A941E643-F1
#
_cell.length_a   1.000
_cell.length_b   1.000
_cell.length_c   1.000
_cell.angle_alpha   90.00
_cell.angle_beta   90.00
_cell.angle_gamma   90.00
#
_symmetry.space_group_name_H-M   'P 1'
#
loop_
_entity.id
_entity.type
_entity.pdbx_description
1 polymer ?
#
loop_
_entity_poly.entity_id
_entity_poly.type
_entity_poly.pdbx_seq_one_letter_code
_entity_poly.pdbx_strand_id
1 'polypeptide(L)'
;MILANARIAAGGRVLVPGWLKVEGGRISALGSGTPTGPADQDMSGHWLVPGFVDMHVHGAAGFSFDEASGTAVDAVTGHHLAHGTTTMLASLVSAPVDVLEDRLRALAPYVANGTLAGVHLEGPFLSARHCGAHDPRALRAPDRTAIAALLDAAPGSLRLMTLAPELPEAVSAIEQITAAGVVAAIGHTGADYETTLAAIAAGASVATHLYNGMPPILGRAPGAGRRASRSRIGDHRAHRGRRPSAPCHSAPHRGRGDGPPRIDHGRYGRDGQSGR
;
A
#
# COMPACT_ATOMS: atom_id res chain seq x y z
N MET A 1 20.27 8.64 14.48
CA MET A 1 19.24 9.22 15.35
C MET A 1 18.66 8.13 16.24
N ILE A 2 18.70 8.30 17.55
CA ILE A 2 18.08 7.45 18.57
C ILE A 2 17.00 8.26 19.28
N LEU A 3 15.75 7.83 19.12
CA LEU A 3 14.60 8.31 19.90
C LEU A 3 14.47 7.40 21.12
N ALA A 4 14.38 7.96 22.32
CA ALA A 4 14.27 7.19 23.57
C ALA A 4 13.09 7.63 24.43
N ASN A 5 12.81 6.89 25.51
CA ASN A 5 11.75 7.21 26.47
C ASN A 5 10.37 7.40 25.82
N ALA A 6 10.04 6.54 24.85
CA ALA A 6 8.77 6.58 24.12
C ALA A 6 7.83 5.43 24.56
N ARG A 7 6.55 5.52 24.18
CA ARG A 7 5.61 4.38 24.15
C ARG A 7 5.50 3.91 22.71
N ILE A 8 6.23 2.86 22.33
CA ILE A 8 6.38 2.48 20.92
C ILE A 8 5.41 1.36 20.56
N ALA A 9 4.46 1.61 19.66
CA ALA A 9 3.60 0.58 19.09
C ALA A 9 4.28 -0.07 17.87
N ALA A 10 4.71 -1.33 17.99
CA ALA A 10 5.41 -2.02 16.91
C ALA A 10 5.16 -3.53 16.94
N GLY A 11 4.80 -4.14 15.80
CA GLY A 11 4.65 -5.59 15.68
C GLY A 11 3.60 -6.22 16.60
N GLY A 12 2.48 -5.52 16.85
CA GLY A 12 1.40 -6.00 17.71
C GLY A 12 1.66 -5.91 19.23
N ARG A 13 2.75 -5.25 19.64
CA ARG A 13 3.12 -5.02 21.06
C ARG A 13 3.44 -3.54 21.30
N VAL A 14 3.47 -3.15 22.57
CA VAL A 14 3.91 -1.82 23.01
C VAL A 14 5.20 -1.96 23.82
N LEU A 15 6.23 -1.18 23.49
CA LEU A 15 7.50 -1.11 24.22
C LEU A 15 7.45 0.10 25.19
N VAL A 16 7.68 -0.14 26.49
CA VAL A 16 7.63 0.89 27.54
C VAL A 16 8.70 0.66 28.62
N PRO A 17 9.56 1.66 28.93
CA PRO A 17 9.95 2.69 27.98
C PRO A 17 10.53 2.03 26.72
N GLY A 18 10.27 2.61 25.56
CA GLY A 18 10.78 2.15 24.28
C GLY A 18 11.83 3.10 23.73
N TRP A 19 12.73 2.56 22.91
CA TRP A 19 13.66 3.32 22.09
C TRP A 19 13.68 2.79 20.66
N LEU A 20 14.01 3.66 19.70
CA LEU A 20 14.10 3.36 18.28
C LEU A 20 15.28 4.10 17.64
N LYS A 21 16.01 3.39 16.78
CA LYS A 21 17.16 3.90 16.04
C LYS A 21 16.82 4.05 14.56
N VAL A 22 17.06 5.23 14.02
CA VAL A 22 16.95 5.57 12.59
C VAL A 22 18.35 5.82 12.01
N GLU A 23 18.64 5.13 10.91
CA GLU A 23 19.86 5.26 10.10
C GLU A 23 19.47 5.25 8.61
N GLY A 24 19.99 6.21 7.83
CA GLY A 24 19.70 6.28 6.39
C GLY A 24 18.21 6.35 6.03
N GLY A 25 17.40 7.03 6.85
CA GLY A 25 15.93 7.10 6.67
C GLY A 25 15.18 5.81 6.99
N ARG A 26 15.83 4.79 7.57
CA ARG A 26 15.22 3.50 7.93
C ARG A 26 15.34 3.23 9.42
N ILE A 27 14.34 2.54 9.97
CA ILE A 27 14.40 1.96 11.32
C ILE A 27 15.42 0.81 11.29
N SER A 28 16.55 0.96 11.98
CA SER A 28 17.60 -0.06 12.02
C SER A 28 17.56 -0.92 13.29
N ALA A 29 17.02 -0.39 14.39
CA ALA A 29 16.78 -1.14 15.62
C ALA A 29 15.66 -0.49 16.46
N LEU A 30 15.05 -1.27 17.34
CA LEU A 30 14.16 -0.79 18.40
C LEU A 30 14.14 -1.78 19.57
N GLY A 31 13.86 -1.28 20.77
CA GLY A 31 13.85 -2.11 21.99
C GLY A 31 13.07 -1.48 23.14
N SER A 32 12.96 -2.24 24.23
CA SER A 32 12.47 -1.74 25.52
C SER A 32 13.65 -1.35 26.43
N GLY A 33 13.38 -0.56 27.46
CA GLY A 33 14.39 -0.08 28.40
C GLY A 33 15.21 1.08 27.83
N THR A 34 16.49 1.13 28.21
CA THR A 34 17.44 2.15 27.76
C THR A 34 18.13 1.71 26.46
N PRO A 35 18.35 2.61 25.47
CA PRO A 35 19.17 2.30 24.31
C PRO A 35 20.64 2.02 24.69
N THR A 36 21.37 1.32 23.83
CA THR A 36 22.80 0.98 24.03
C THR A 36 23.77 2.15 23.76
N GLY A 37 23.25 3.36 23.55
CA GLY A 37 24.00 4.58 23.28
C GLY A 37 23.19 5.82 23.69
N PRO A 38 23.77 7.03 23.64
CA PRO A 38 23.05 8.24 23.98
C PRO A 38 21.81 8.41 23.10
N ALA A 39 20.72 8.90 23.68
CA ALA A 39 19.56 9.32 22.91
C ALA A 39 19.87 10.66 22.21
N ASP A 40 19.55 10.76 20.92
CA ASP A 40 19.57 12.03 20.21
C ASP A 40 18.32 12.88 20.55
N GLN A 41 17.22 12.22 20.94
CA GLN A 41 15.98 12.87 21.36
C GLN A 41 15.24 12.06 22.45
N ASP A 42 14.83 12.75 23.51
CA ASP A 42 13.91 12.22 24.53
C ASP A 42 12.46 12.48 24.07
N MET A 43 11.65 11.41 24.03
CA MET A 43 10.25 11.47 23.63
C MET A 43 9.29 11.71 24.81
N SER A 44 9.79 11.92 26.03
CA SER A 44 9.01 12.34 27.22
C SER A 44 7.79 11.46 27.54
N GLY A 45 7.86 10.16 27.25
CA GLY A 45 6.75 9.22 27.42
C GLY A 45 5.66 9.28 26.34
N HIS A 46 5.80 10.13 25.32
CA HIS A 46 4.85 10.23 24.21
C HIS A 46 4.79 8.95 23.36
N TRP A 47 3.70 8.79 22.63
CA TRP A 47 3.51 7.67 21.71
C TRP A 47 4.34 7.83 20.44
N LEU A 48 5.05 6.77 20.08
CA LEU A 48 5.63 6.59 18.75
C LEU A 48 4.85 5.47 18.05
N VAL A 49 4.15 5.82 16.98
CA VAL A 49 3.37 4.90 16.15
C VAL A 49 3.93 4.91 14.73
N PRO A 50 3.70 3.86 13.91
CA PRO A 50 3.88 3.97 12.47
C PRO A 50 3.03 5.13 11.94
N GLY A 51 3.58 5.91 11.01
CA GLY A 51 2.81 6.97 10.35
C GLY A 51 1.58 6.39 9.63
N PHE A 52 0.49 7.15 9.62
CA PHE A 52 -0.79 6.64 9.12
C PHE A 52 -0.76 6.47 7.61
N VAL A 53 -1.51 5.47 7.15
CA VAL A 53 -1.72 5.15 5.73
C VAL A 53 -3.17 5.46 5.38
N ASP A 54 -3.40 6.56 4.67
CA ASP A 54 -4.74 6.99 4.27
C ASP A 54 -5.04 6.57 2.83
N MET A 55 -5.84 5.51 2.69
CA MET A 55 -6.20 4.97 1.37
C MET A 55 -7.39 5.68 0.70
N HIS A 56 -8.00 6.67 1.36
CA HIS A 56 -9.20 7.35 0.82
C HIS A 56 -9.32 8.80 1.32
N VAL A 57 -8.62 9.71 0.64
CA VAL A 57 -8.66 11.15 0.87
C VAL A 57 -8.81 11.92 -0.44
N HIS A 58 -9.78 12.85 -0.51
CA HIS A 58 -10.01 13.71 -1.68
C HIS A 58 -9.25 15.03 -1.64
N GLY A 59 -9.04 15.59 -0.44
CA GLY A 59 -8.51 16.94 -0.29
C GLY A 59 -8.43 17.40 1.16
N ALA A 60 -7.77 18.53 1.36
CA ALA A 60 -7.53 19.18 2.64
C ALA A 60 -7.05 20.62 2.42
N ALA A 61 -7.02 21.43 3.49
CA ALA A 61 -6.51 22.81 3.46
C ALA A 61 -7.12 23.74 2.37
N GLY A 62 -8.33 23.41 1.88
CA GLY A 62 -9.02 24.17 0.83
C GLY A 62 -8.78 23.70 -0.60
N PHE A 63 -7.97 22.65 -0.81
CA PHE A 63 -7.64 22.08 -2.12
C PHE A 63 -8.16 20.64 -2.28
N SER A 64 -8.39 20.22 -3.52
CA SER A 64 -8.77 18.84 -3.89
C SER A 64 -7.79 18.22 -4.90
N PHE A 65 -7.56 16.91 -4.80
CA PHE A 65 -6.85 16.14 -5.83
C PHE A 65 -7.58 16.15 -7.19
N ASP A 66 -8.88 16.46 -7.22
CA ASP A 66 -9.66 16.71 -8.45
C ASP A 66 -9.14 17.88 -9.30
N GLU A 67 -8.36 18.79 -8.71
CA GLU A 67 -7.65 19.87 -9.43
C GLU A 67 -6.41 19.35 -10.17
N ALA A 68 -5.89 18.18 -9.76
CA ALA A 68 -4.69 17.51 -10.28
C ALA A 68 -3.47 18.45 -10.50
N SER A 69 -3.32 19.46 -9.64
CA SER A 69 -2.26 20.47 -9.71
C SER A 69 -1.21 20.25 -8.62
N GLY A 70 0.03 20.70 -8.87
CA GLY A 70 1.10 20.63 -7.86
C GLY A 70 0.77 21.38 -6.58
N THR A 71 0.18 22.58 -6.69
CA THR A 71 -0.29 23.37 -5.54
C THR A 71 -1.28 22.58 -4.68
N ALA A 72 -2.24 21.88 -5.30
CA ALA A 72 -3.19 21.06 -4.58
C ALA A 72 -2.51 19.85 -3.93
N VAL A 73 -1.64 19.12 -4.65
CA VAL A 73 -0.92 17.98 -4.09
C VAL A 73 -0.07 18.38 -2.89
N ASP A 74 0.73 19.45 -3.01
CA ASP A 74 1.60 19.92 -1.92
C ASP A 74 0.79 20.39 -0.69
N ALA A 75 -0.30 21.13 -0.92
CA ALA A 75 -1.16 21.61 0.17
C ALA A 75 -1.86 20.46 0.92
N VAL A 76 -2.43 19.49 0.19
CA VAL A 76 -3.14 18.35 0.78
C VAL A 76 -2.18 17.41 1.51
N THR A 77 -1.09 17.00 0.84
CA THR A 77 -0.10 16.08 1.43
C THR A 77 0.61 16.70 2.63
N GLY A 78 0.98 17.99 2.57
CA GLY A 78 1.58 18.72 3.69
C GLY A 78 0.65 18.85 4.88
N HIS A 79 -0.65 19.12 4.65
CA HIS A 79 -1.65 19.14 5.71
C HIS A 79 -1.81 17.77 6.39
N HIS A 80 -1.93 16.69 5.60
CA HIS A 80 -2.07 15.33 6.13
C HIS A 80 -0.81 14.85 6.87
N LEU A 81 0.39 15.22 6.39
CA LEU A 81 1.66 14.95 7.06
C LEU A 81 1.75 15.62 8.44
N ALA A 82 1.31 16.88 8.55
CA ALA A 82 1.25 17.60 9.82
C ALA A 82 0.32 16.94 10.86
N HIS A 83 -0.62 16.11 10.41
CA HIS A 83 -1.53 15.32 11.25
C HIS A 83 -1.16 13.83 11.34
N GLY A 84 0.07 13.47 10.93
CA GLY A 84 0.64 12.12 11.13
C GLY A 84 0.41 11.11 10.00
N THR A 85 -0.21 11.51 8.89
CA THR A 85 -0.38 10.64 7.71
C THR A 85 0.86 10.74 6.81
N THR A 86 1.64 9.65 6.73
CA THR A 86 2.91 9.60 5.99
C THR A 86 2.80 8.89 4.64
N THR A 87 1.64 8.37 4.30
CA THR A 87 1.41 7.59 3.07
C THR A 87 -0.06 7.74 2.71
N MET A 88 -0.38 8.11 1.47
CA MET A 88 -1.77 8.26 1.06
C MET A 88 -2.03 7.93 -0.41
N LEU A 89 -3.29 7.61 -0.71
CA LEU A 89 -3.83 7.53 -2.07
C LEU A 89 -4.67 8.78 -2.36
N ALA A 90 -4.30 9.53 -3.40
CA ALA A 90 -5.12 10.64 -3.87
C ALA A 90 -6.44 10.11 -4.45
N SER A 91 -7.58 10.48 -3.87
CA SER A 91 -8.90 9.97 -4.29
C SER A 91 -9.62 10.97 -5.18
N LEU A 92 -9.90 10.55 -6.42
CA LEU A 92 -10.69 11.34 -7.37
C LEU A 92 -12.16 10.93 -7.29
N VAL A 93 -13.08 11.89 -7.30
CA VAL A 93 -14.52 11.59 -7.41
C VAL A 93 -14.92 11.31 -8.86
N SER A 94 -16.13 10.80 -9.05
CA SER A 94 -16.71 10.52 -10.37
C SER A 94 -16.65 11.72 -11.32
N ALA A 95 -16.04 11.52 -12.48
CA ALA A 95 -16.03 12.44 -13.62
C ALA A 95 -16.12 11.62 -14.92
N PRO A 96 -16.33 12.26 -16.09
CA PRO A 96 -16.15 11.62 -17.39
C PRO A 96 -14.81 10.88 -17.51
N VAL A 97 -14.77 9.78 -18.29
CA VAL A 97 -13.62 8.86 -18.32
C VAL A 97 -12.35 9.56 -18.79
N ASP A 98 -12.44 10.36 -19.85
CA ASP A 98 -11.38 11.21 -20.39
C ASP A 98 -10.81 12.19 -19.34
N VAL A 99 -11.69 12.84 -18.56
CA VAL A 99 -11.29 13.74 -17.45
C VAL A 99 -10.55 12.97 -16.36
N LEU A 100 -10.95 11.73 -16.06
CA LEU A 100 -10.25 10.89 -15.08
C LEU A 100 -8.89 10.38 -15.61
N GLU A 101 -8.80 10.05 -16.90
CA GLU A 101 -7.52 9.71 -17.53
C GLU A 101 -6.53 10.88 -17.45
N ASP A 102 -6.96 12.11 -17.72
CA ASP A 102 -6.10 13.30 -17.65
C ASP A 102 -5.66 13.61 -16.21
N ARG A 103 -6.55 13.47 -15.23
CA ARG A 103 -6.21 13.59 -13.80
C ARG A 103 -5.24 12.50 -13.35
N LEU A 104 -5.41 11.26 -13.81
CA LEU A 104 -4.48 10.16 -13.56
C LEU A 104 -3.09 10.45 -14.12
N ARG A 105 -3.00 10.92 -15.37
CA ARG A 105 -1.74 11.35 -16.02
C ARG A 105 -1.06 12.47 -15.24
N ALA A 106 -1.83 13.47 -14.80
CA ALA A 106 -1.32 14.62 -14.04
C ALA A 106 -0.85 14.25 -12.62
N LEU A 107 -1.48 13.25 -11.98
CA LEU A 107 -1.05 12.76 -10.66
C LEU A 107 0.10 11.74 -10.72
N ALA A 108 0.32 11.07 -11.85
CA ALA A 108 1.34 10.04 -12.00
C ALA A 108 2.79 10.45 -11.59
N PRO A 109 3.28 11.67 -11.90
CA PRO A 109 4.62 12.12 -11.45
C PRO A 109 4.78 12.16 -9.93
N TYR A 110 3.71 12.49 -9.20
CA TYR A 110 3.69 12.51 -7.72
C TYR A 110 3.63 11.10 -7.11
N VAL A 111 3.19 10.10 -7.88
CA VAL A 111 3.36 8.69 -7.50
C VAL A 111 4.79 8.23 -7.78
N ALA A 112 5.36 8.63 -8.93
CA ALA A 112 6.71 8.24 -9.35
C ALA A 112 7.82 8.80 -8.44
N ASN A 113 7.66 10.01 -7.89
CA ASN A 113 8.60 10.61 -6.94
C ASN A 113 8.37 10.20 -5.46
N GLY A 114 7.27 9.50 -5.16
CA GLY A 114 6.91 9.02 -3.83
C GLY A 114 6.13 9.99 -2.95
N THR A 115 5.71 11.16 -3.44
CA THR A 115 4.80 12.08 -2.72
C THR A 115 3.43 11.44 -2.44
N LEU A 116 2.95 10.59 -3.37
CA LEU A 116 1.74 9.79 -3.24
C LEU A 116 2.09 8.29 -3.36
N ALA A 117 1.37 7.42 -2.67
CA ALA A 117 1.50 5.97 -2.84
C ALA A 117 0.74 5.44 -4.08
N GLY A 118 -0.13 6.29 -4.65
CA GLY A 118 -0.95 6.00 -5.80
C GLY A 118 -2.21 6.87 -5.87
N VAL A 119 -3.11 6.50 -6.77
CA VAL A 119 -4.41 7.11 -6.98
C VAL A 119 -5.52 6.10 -6.67
N HIS A 120 -6.61 6.59 -6.08
CA HIS A 120 -7.89 5.92 -5.91
C HIS A 120 -8.92 6.59 -6.84
N LEU A 121 -9.64 5.81 -7.63
CA LEU A 121 -10.82 6.27 -8.35
C LEU A 121 -12.08 5.88 -7.58
N GLU A 122 -12.79 6.87 -7.04
CA GLU A 122 -14.11 6.65 -6.46
C GLU A 122 -15.19 6.88 -7.52
N GLY A 123 -15.47 5.82 -8.29
CA GLY A 123 -16.30 5.89 -9.48
C GLY A 123 -15.49 5.98 -10.77
N PRO A 124 -16.13 6.28 -11.92
CA PRO A 124 -17.51 6.76 -12.08
C PRO A 124 -18.57 5.65 -12.06
N PHE A 125 -18.14 4.40 -11.83
CA PHE A 125 -18.97 3.20 -11.90
C PHE A 125 -19.80 2.96 -10.63
N LEU A 126 -20.55 3.98 -10.20
CA LEU A 126 -21.31 3.98 -8.94
C LEU A 126 -22.82 3.97 -9.18
N SER A 127 -23.57 3.53 -8.18
CA SER A 127 -25.03 3.48 -8.23
C SER A 127 -25.61 4.88 -8.12
N ALA A 128 -26.36 5.33 -9.14
CA ALA A 128 -27.04 6.62 -9.11
C ALA A 128 -28.05 6.78 -7.94
N ARG A 129 -28.50 5.66 -7.35
CA ARG A 129 -29.35 5.65 -6.14
C ARG A 129 -28.59 5.83 -4.84
N HIS A 130 -27.28 5.59 -4.84
CA HIS A 130 -26.41 5.64 -3.67
C HIS A 130 -25.19 6.55 -3.90
N CYS A 131 -25.30 7.50 -4.83
CA CYS A 131 -24.20 8.36 -5.30
C CYS A 131 -23.65 9.33 -4.24
N GLY A 132 -24.38 9.60 -3.16
CA GLY A 132 -23.95 10.56 -2.13
C GLY A 132 -23.68 11.95 -2.74
N ALA A 133 -22.44 12.43 -2.60
CA ALA A 133 -22.00 13.73 -3.11
C ALA A 133 -21.54 13.71 -4.59
N HIS A 134 -21.49 12.54 -5.25
CA HIS A 134 -21.06 12.43 -6.64
C HIS A 134 -22.14 13.00 -7.58
N ASP A 135 -21.74 13.73 -8.62
CA ASP A 135 -22.66 14.23 -9.65
C ASP A 135 -23.27 13.03 -10.42
N PRO A 136 -24.60 12.80 -10.35
CA PRO A 136 -25.24 11.68 -11.03
C PRO A 136 -25.04 11.68 -12.55
N ARG A 137 -24.74 12.84 -13.16
CA ARG A 137 -24.48 12.99 -14.60
C ARG A 137 -23.12 12.44 -15.03
N ALA A 138 -22.18 12.32 -14.10
CA ALA A 138 -20.88 11.70 -14.34
C ALA A 138 -20.91 10.17 -14.17
N LEU A 139 -21.98 9.61 -13.59
CA LEU A 139 -22.08 8.18 -13.31
C LEU A 139 -22.47 7.38 -14.55
N ARG A 140 -21.89 6.19 -14.67
CA ARG A 140 -22.17 5.25 -15.77
C ARG A 140 -21.95 3.81 -15.35
N ALA A 141 -22.54 2.86 -16.07
CA ALA A 141 -22.15 1.46 -15.95
C ALA A 141 -20.67 1.29 -16.37
N PRO A 142 -19.91 0.39 -15.74
CA PRO A 142 -18.59 0.01 -16.23
C PRO A 142 -18.71 -0.71 -17.57
N ASP A 143 -17.69 -0.55 -18.41
CA ASP A 143 -17.52 -1.32 -19.64
C ASP A 143 -16.02 -1.62 -19.84
N ARG A 144 -15.72 -2.68 -20.60
CA ARG A 144 -14.34 -3.16 -20.80
C ARG A 144 -13.37 -2.10 -21.35
N THR A 145 -13.87 -1.20 -22.20
CA THR A 145 -13.06 -0.17 -22.87
C THR A 145 -12.71 0.95 -21.90
N ALA A 146 -13.68 1.43 -21.12
CA ALA A 146 -13.44 2.46 -20.12
C ALA A 146 -12.56 1.98 -18.97
N ILE A 147 -12.72 0.72 -18.53
CA ILE A 147 -11.80 0.13 -17.53
C ILE A 147 -10.38 0.05 -18.09
N ALA A 148 -10.20 -0.36 -19.35
CA ALA A 148 -8.88 -0.39 -19.99
C ALA A 148 -8.27 1.01 -20.07
N ALA A 149 -9.01 2.01 -20.55
CA ALA A 149 -8.53 3.39 -20.67
C ALA A 149 -8.03 3.97 -19.33
N LEU A 150 -8.77 3.75 -18.24
CA LEU A 150 -8.37 4.20 -16.89
C LEU A 150 -7.15 3.46 -16.34
N LEU A 151 -6.99 2.17 -16.65
CA LEU A 151 -5.81 1.38 -16.27
C LEU A 151 -4.56 1.80 -17.06
N ASP A 152 -4.73 2.07 -18.36
CA ASP A 152 -3.65 2.41 -19.29
C ASP A 152 -3.21 3.89 -19.20
N ALA A 153 -4.06 4.78 -18.68
CA ALA A 153 -3.76 6.22 -18.59
C ALA A 153 -2.56 6.56 -17.69
N ALA A 154 -2.35 5.80 -16.61
CA ALA A 154 -1.21 5.98 -15.70
C ALA A 154 -0.75 4.62 -15.12
N PRO A 155 0.00 3.81 -15.90
CA PRO A 155 0.37 2.45 -15.52
C PRO A 155 1.15 2.40 -14.20
N GLY A 156 0.59 1.68 -13.23
CA GLY A 156 1.18 1.56 -11.89
C GLY A 156 0.92 2.75 -10.95
N SER A 157 0.24 3.81 -11.37
CA SER A 157 -0.19 4.90 -10.49
C SER A 157 -1.56 4.63 -9.86
N LEU A 158 -2.51 4.06 -10.62
CA LEU A 158 -3.80 3.62 -10.11
C LEU A 158 -3.63 2.42 -9.17
N ARG A 159 -4.20 2.48 -7.96
CA ARG A 159 -4.07 1.45 -6.91
C ARG A 159 -5.39 0.89 -6.42
N LEU A 160 -6.45 1.70 -6.45
CA LEU A 160 -7.77 1.37 -5.92
C LEU A 160 -8.85 1.91 -6.87
N MET A 161 -9.88 1.13 -7.14
CA MET A 161 -11.07 1.59 -7.86
C MET A 161 -12.33 1.13 -7.13
N THR A 162 -13.17 2.08 -6.70
CA THR A 162 -14.48 1.81 -6.11
C THR A 162 -15.54 1.71 -7.20
N LEU A 163 -16.34 0.65 -7.17
CA LEU A 163 -17.51 0.49 -8.02
C LEU A 163 -18.70 -0.17 -7.31
N ALA A 164 -19.88 -0.01 -7.91
CA ALA A 164 -21.13 -0.59 -7.46
C ALA A 164 -21.40 -1.93 -8.19
N PRO A 165 -21.34 -3.08 -7.49
CA PRO A 165 -21.38 -4.39 -8.13
C PRO A 165 -22.74 -4.82 -8.69
N GLU A 166 -23.81 -4.08 -8.43
CA GLU A 166 -25.12 -4.32 -9.05
C GLU A 166 -25.27 -3.71 -10.45
N LEU A 167 -24.29 -2.93 -10.91
CA LEU A 167 -24.32 -2.37 -12.27
C LEU A 167 -24.05 -3.45 -13.33
N PRO A 168 -24.58 -3.29 -14.55
CA PRO A 168 -24.21 -4.14 -15.69
C PRO A 168 -22.68 -4.23 -15.85
N GLU A 169 -22.19 -5.42 -16.21
CA GLU A 169 -20.77 -5.74 -16.42
C GLU A 169 -19.82 -5.54 -15.22
N ALA A 170 -20.32 -5.14 -14.04
CA ALA A 170 -19.47 -4.84 -12.87
C ALA A 170 -18.62 -6.02 -12.37
N VAL A 171 -19.11 -7.25 -12.48
CA VAL A 171 -18.35 -8.47 -12.16
C VAL A 171 -17.13 -8.61 -13.09
N SER A 172 -17.34 -8.52 -14.40
CA SER A 172 -16.26 -8.56 -15.41
C SER A 172 -15.28 -7.40 -15.24
N ALA A 173 -15.76 -6.22 -14.82
CA ALA A 173 -14.92 -5.07 -14.51
C ALA A 173 -14.02 -5.35 -13.29
N ILE A 174 -14.54 -5.98 -12.22
CA ILE A 174 -13.73 -6.39 -11.05
C ILE A 174 -12.63 -7.37 -11.47
N GLU A 175 -12.93 -8.35 -12.31
CA GLU A 175 -11.93 -9.29 -12.85
C GLU A 175 -10.85 -8.56 -13.65
N GLN A 176 -11.22 -7.58 -14.49
CA GLN A 176 -10.28 -6.78 -15.28
C GLN A 176 -9.39 -5.87 -14.40
N ILE A 177 -9.98 -5.19 -13.40
CA ILE A 177 -9.26 -4.34 -12.44
C ILE A 177 -8.22 -5.16 -11.66
N THR A 178 -8.65 -6.32 -11.13
CA THR A 178 -7.80 -7.17 -10.29
C THR A 178 -6.72 -7.90 -11.09
N ALA A 179 -7.00 -8.31 -12.34
CA ALA A 179 -6.01 -8.85 -13.26
C ALA A 179 -4.89 -7.85 -13.60
N ALA A 180 -5.18 -6.55 -13.59
CA ALA A 180 -4.19 -5.48 -13.75
C ALA A 180 -3.42 -5.14 -12.46
N GLY A 181 -3.66 -5.84 -11.35
CA GLY A 181 -3.01 -5.58 -10.06
C GLY A 181 -3.55 -4.36 -9.31
N VAL A 182 -4.69 -3.82 -9.72
CA VAL A 182 -5.42 -2.75 -9.01
C VAL A 182 -6.43 -3.38 -8.04
N VAL A 183 -6.62 -2.77 -6.87
CA VAL A 183 -7.60 -3.25 -5.90
C VAL A 183 -9.00 -2.81 -6.32
N ALA A 184 -9.92 -3.76 -6.50
CA ALA A 184 -11.33 -3.45 -6.66
C ALA A 184 -12.02 -3.31 -5.29
N ALA A 185 -12.75 -2.22 -5.10
CA ALA A 185 -13.50 -1.91 -3.89
C ALA A 185 -15.01 -1.80 -4.17
N ILE A 186 -15.81 -2.23 -3.19
CA ILE A 186 -17.27 -2.16 -3.23
C ILE A 186 -17.73 -0.92 -2.45
N GLY A 187 -18.44 -0.01 -3.10
CA GLY A 187 -18.94 1.23 -2.51
C GLY A 187 -20.05 1.87 -3.34
N HIS A 188 -20.75 2.85 -2.77
CA HIS A 188 -21.84 3.61 -3.43
C HIS A 188 -22.80 2.71 -4.22
N THR A 189 -23.36 1.72 -3.53
CA THR A 189 -24.00 0.55 -4.10
C THR A 189 -25.36 0.26 -3.43
N GLY A 190 -26.32 -0.19 -4.23
CA GLY A 190 -27.59 -0.76 -3.80
C GLY A 190 -27.57 -2.29 -3.70
N ALA A 191 -26.41 -2.93 -3.86
CA ALA A 191 -26.28 -4.38 -4.00
C ALA A 191 -26.78 -5.16 -2.77
N ASP A 192 -27.46 -6.27 -3.07
CA ASP A 192 -27.86 -7.25 -2.07
C ASP A 192 -26.69 -8.14 -1.63
N TYR A 193 -26.99 -9.10 -0.77
CA TYR A 193 -26.00 -10.01 -0.21
C TYR A 193 -25.33 -10.87 -1.29
N GLU A 194 -26.10 -11.46 -2.21
CA GLU A 194 -25.61 -12.40 -3.23
C GLU A 194 -24.80 -11.68 -4.32
N THR A 195 -25.23 -10.49 -4.72
CA THR A 195 -24.47 -9.62 -5.63
C THR A 195 -23.13 -9.22 -5.01
N THR A 196 -23.13 -8.90 -3.71
CA THR A 196 -21.88 -8.63 -2.95
C THR A 196 -21.01 -9.88 -2.81
N LEU A 197 -21.59 -11.08 -2.71
CA LEU A 197 -20.83 -12.34 -2.73
C LEU A 197 -20.13 -12.55 -4.08
N ALA A 198 -20.84 -12.35 -5.20
CA ALA A 198 -20.29 -12.49 -6.55
C ALA A 198 -19.12 -11.53 -6.80
N ALA A 199 -19.27 -10.27 -6.41
CA ALA A 199 -18.21 -9.26 -6.51
C ALA A 199 -16.94 -9.64 -5.73
N ILE A 200 -17.09 -10.17 -4.51
CA ILE A 200 -15.95 -10.63 -3.71
C ILE A 200 -15.33 -11.91 -4.30
N ALA A 201 -16.15 -12.81 -4.88
CA ALA A 201 -15.65 -13.99 -5.57
C ALA A 201 -14.86 -13.65 -6.86
N ALA A 202 -15.25 -12.58 -7.55
CA ALA A 202 -14.56 -12.01 -8.71
C ALA A 202 -13.24 -11.28 -8.35
N GLY A 203 -12.97 -11.05 -7.07
CA GLY A 203 -11.70 -10.50 -6.58
C GLY A 203 -11.79 -9.19 -5.81
N ALA A 204 -12.98 -8.59 -5.64
CA ALA A 204 -13.11 -7.37 -4.85
C ALA A 204 -12.75 -7.61 -3.38
N SER A 205 -11.84 -6.80 -2.83
CA SER A 205 -11.20 -7.06 -1.53
C SER A 205 -11.24 -5.89 -0.54
N VAL A 206 -11.91 -4.79 -0.90
CA VAL A 206 -12.10 -3.60 -0.05
C VAL A 206 -13.58 -3.22 -0.06
N ALA A 207 -14.06 -2.64 1.04
CA ALA A 207 -15.35 -1.98 1.12
C ALA A 207 -15.12 -0.50 1.47
N THR A 208 -15.52 0.38 0.56
CA THR A 208 -15.31 1.83 0.67
C THR A 208 -16.22 2.39 1.76
N HIS A 209 -15.67 3.22 2.66
CA HIS A 209 -16.31 3.91 3.79
C HIS A 209 -17.56 3.22 4.39
N LEU A 210 -17.41 1.93 4.70
CA LEU A 210 -18.45 0.98 5.13
C LEU A 210 -19.67 1.62 5.82
N TYR A 211 -20.86 1.24 5.35
CA TYR A 211 -22.21 1.78 5.66
C TYR A 211 -22.58 3.04 4.87
N ASN A 212 -21.65 3.94 4.55
CA ASN A 212 -21.98 5.12 3.74
C ASN A 212 -22.21 4.72 2.28
N GLY A 213 -23.23 5.29 1.64
CA GLY A 213 -23.60 4.91 0.27
C GLY A 213 -23.94 3.42 0.10
N MET A 214 -24.40 2.72 1.15
CA MET A 214 -24.75 1.29 1.11
C MET A 214 -26.15 1.03 1.69
N PRO A 215 -26.79 -0.14 1.43
CA PRO A 215 -28.07 -0.47 2.04
C PRO A 215 -27.89 -0.82 3.52
N PRO A 216 -28.88 -0.52 4.38
CA PRO A 216 -28.83 -0.89 5.79
C PRO A 216 -28.88 -2.41 5.98
N ILE A 217 -28.35 -2.88 7.11
CA ILE A 217 -28.42 -4.30 7.48
C ILE A 217 -29.82 -4.62 8.01
N LEU A 218 -30.67 -5.22 7.18
CA LEU A 218 -32.00 -5.70 7.59
C LEU A 218 -31.98 -7.19 7.91
N GLY A 219 -32.72 -7.60 8.96
CA GLY A 219 -32.54 -8.90 9.63
C GLY A 219 -32.71 -10.17 8.79
N ARG A 220 -33.41 -10.10 7.65
CA ARG A 220 -33.57 -11.21 6.68
C ARG A 220 -33.04 -10.89 5.28
N ALA A 221 -32.56 -9.67 5.04
CA ALA A 221 -32.01 -9.20 3.77
C ALA A 221 -30.78 -8.32 4.06
N PRO A 222 -29.63 -8.94 4.42
CA PRO A 222 -28.46 -8.18 4.81
C PRO A 222 -27.73 -7.63 3.58
N GLY A 223 -27.95 -6.34 3.25
CA GLY A 223 -27.19 -5.67 2.19
C GLY A 223 -25.68 -5.63 2.43
N ALA A 224 -24.94 -5.07 1.46
CA ALA A 224 -23.48 -5.07 1.38
C ALA A 224 -22.73 -4.89 2.72
N GLY A 225 -23.21 -3.98 3.59
CA GLY A 225 -22.58 -3.66 4.87
C GLY A 225 -22.36 -4.83 5.86
N ARG A 226 -23.16 -5.91 5.81
CA ARG A 226 -23.01 -7.03 6.76
C ARG A 226 -21.83 -7.96 6.43
N ARG A 227 -21.41 -8.07 5.17
CA ARG A 227 -20.30 -8.97 4.80
C ARG A 227 -18.96 -8.27 4.80
N ALA A 228 -18.89 -7.02 4.37
CA ALA A 228 -17.68 -6.20 4.50
C ALA A 228 -17.15 -6.14 5.94
N SER A 229 -18.05 -6.13 6.94
CA SER A 229 -17.72 -6.22 8.38
C SER A 229 -17.34 -7.64 8.87
N ARG A 230 -17.43 -8.68 8.03
CA ARG A 230 -17.19 -10.09 8.40
C ARG A 230 -16.12 -10.80 7.55
N SER A 231 -15.75 -10.26 6.39
CA SER A 231 -14.61 -10.75 5.63
C SER A 231 -13.31 -10.46 6.38
N ARG A 232 -12.61 -11.51 6.82
CA ARG A 232 -11.19 -11.39 7.19
C ARG A 232 -10.40 -11.11 5.92
N ILE A 233 -10.22 -9.84 5.59
CA ILE A 233 -9.36 -9.40 4.49
C ILE A 233 -7.91 -9.65 4.95
N GLY A 234 -7.29 -10.68 4.38
CA GLY A 234 -5.90 -11.06 4.63
C GLY A 234 -5.69 -12.28 5.55
N ASP A 235 -5.65 -13.47 4.95
CA ASP A 235 -4.84 -14.58 5.48
C ASP A 235 -3.84 -15.06 4.42
N HIS A 236 -2.73 -14.31 4.30
CA HIS A 236 -1.61 -14.66 3.41
C HIS A 236 -0.77 -15.83 3.96
N ARG A 237 -1.38 -16.99 4.16
CA ARG A 237 -0.70 -18.25 4.55
C ARG A 237 -0.71 -19.36 3.50
N ALA A 238 -1.19 -19.08 2.29
CA ALA A 238 -1.37 -20.09 1.23
C ALA A 238 -0.26 -20.22 0.17
N HIS A 239 0.93 -19.61 0.34
CA HIS A 239 2.07 -19.82 -0.59
C HIS A 239 3.43 -20.01 0.11
N ARG A 240 3.56 -21.08 0.90
CA ARG A 240 4.87 -21.68 1.24
C ARG A 240 4.78 -23.21 1.18
N GLY A 241 5.04 -23.79 0.01
CA GLY A 241 4.99 -25.24 -0.13
C GLY A 241 5.37 -25.77 -1.52
N ARG A 242 6.68 -25.88 -1.78
CA ARG A 242 7.37 -26.94 -2.56
C ARG A 242 8.79 -26.49 -2.92
N ARG A 243 9.76 -26.86 -2.08
CA ARG A 243 11.15 -27.07 -2.54
C ARG A 243 11.28 -28.55 -2.93
N PRO A 244 11.80 -28.90 -4.11
CA PRO A 244 12.15 -30.29 -4.40
C PRO A 244 13.35 -30.72 -3.55
N SER A 245 13.25 -31.89 -2.94
CA SER A 245 14.31 -32.54 -2.17
C SER A 245 15.30 -33.26 -3.08
N ALA A 246 16.60 -33.11 -2.81
CA ALA A 246 17.66 -33.96 -3.34
C ALA A 246 18.33 -34.69 -2.16
N PRO A 247 18.69 -35.99 -2.28
CA PRO A 247 19.03 -36.82 -1.13
C PRO A 247 20.51 -36.79 -0.73
N CYS A 248 20.77 -36.95 0.57
CA CYS A 248 22.09 -37.32 1.10
C CYS A 248 22.32 -38.83 0.99
N HIS A 249 23.44 -39.24 0.40
CA HIS A 249 24.50 -40.05 1.05
C HIS A 249 25.33 -40.87 0.05
N SER A 250 26.65 -40.70 0.07
CA SER A 250 27.60 -41.82 0.22
C SER A 250 29.03 -41.28 0.43
N ALA A 251 29.80 -42.02 1.23
CA ALA A 251 31.23 -41.84 1.53
C ALA A 251 31.75 -43.18 2.06
N PRO A 252 33.07 -43.42 2.23
CA PRO A 252 34.25 -42.71 1.69
C PRO A 252 35.18 -43.67 0.90
N HIS A 253 36.32 -43.18 0.39
CA HIS A 253 37.49 -44.05 0.12
C HIS A 253 38.81 -43.36 0.52
N ARG A 254 39.79 -44.16 0.98
CA ARG A 254 41.07 -43.70 1.56
C ARG A 254 42.29 -43.98 0.66
N GLY A 255 43.31 -43.12 0.76
CA GLY A 255 44.72 -43.33 0.36
C GLY A 255 45.49 -42.00 0.54
N ARG A 256 46.45 -41.86 1.49
CA ARG A 256 47.90 -42.17 1.35
C ARG A 256 48.47 -41.56 0.05
N GLY A 257 49.44 -40.63 -0.03
CA GLY A 257 50.37 -40.01 0.94
C GLY A 257 51.33 -39.06 0.16
N ASP A 258 52.44 -38.50 0.63
CA ASP A 258 53.02 -38.23 1.98
C ASP A 258 54.26 -37.27 1.80
N GLY A 259 54.64 -36.44 2.79
CA GLY A 259 55.97 -35.76 2.87
C GLY A 259 56.11 -34.25 2.49
N PRO A 260 56.76 -33.41 3.34
CA PRO A 260 57.21 -32.03 3.03
C PRO A 260 58.77 -31.96 2.92
N PRO A 261 59.46 -30.79 3.01
CA PRO A 261 59.22 -29.43 2.49
C PRO A 261 60.37 -28.96 1.54
N ARG A 262 60.30 -27.74 0.96
CA ARG A 262 61.52 -26.94 0.68
C ARG A 262 61.32 -25.44 0.92
N ILE A 263 62.35 -24.84 1.51
CA ILE A 263 62.57 -23.40 1.71
C ILE A 263 63.50 -22.93 0.57
N ASP A 264 63.36 -21.69 0.11
CA ASP A 264 64.53 -20.92 -0.34
C ASP A 264 64.38 -19.41 -0.05
N HIS A 265 65.51 -18.71 0.06
CA HIS A 265 65.65 -17.31 0.47
C HIS A 265 66.08 -16.39 -0.68
N GLY A 266 65.64 -15.12 -0.64
CA GLY A 266 66.09 -14.02 -1.52
C GLY A 266 65.24 -12.78 -1.26
N ARG A 267 65.54 -11.80 -0.40
CA ARG A 267 66.77 -11.07 0.02
C ARG A 267 67.06 -9.85 -0.88
N TYR A 268 67.05 -8.65 -0.27
CA TYR A 268 67.32 -7.29 -0.80
C TYR A 268 66.31 -6.69 -1.81
N GLY A 269 65.99 -5.38 -1.78
CA GLY A 269 66.27 -4.36 -0.75
C GLY A 269 66.12 -2.90 -1.22
N ARG A 270 65.78 -2.01 -0.27
CA ARG A 270 66.04 -0.54 -0.18
C ARG A 270 65.38 0.49 -1.12
N ASP A 271 64.83 1.49 -0.43
CA ASP A 271 65.00 2.97 -0.56
C ASP A 271 64.55 3.71 -1.83
N GLY A 272 63.77 4.80 -1.63
CA GLY A 272 63.41 5.79 -2.66
C GLY A 272 62.42 6.85 -2.15
N GLN A 273 62.91 8.01 -1.70
CA GLN A 273 62.11 9.13 -1.18
C GLN A 273 61.64 10.12 -2.27
N SER A 274 60.57 10.86 -1.92
CA SER A 274 60.26 12.28 -2.25
C SER A 274 60.01 12.71 -3.70
N GLY A 275 59.03 13.63 -3.89
CA GLY A 275 58.83 14.24 -5.21
C GLY A 275 57.61 15.15 -5.47
N ARG A 276 57.32 16.12 -4.58
CA ARG A 276 56.34 17.24 -4.75
C ARG A 276 54.85 16.90 -4.56
#